data_AF-A0A7S2YLP2-F1
#
_entry.id   AF-A0A7S2YLP2-F1
#
_cell.length_a   1.000
_cell.length_b   1.000
_cell.length_c   1.000
_cell.angle_alpha   90.00
_cell.angle_beta   90.00
_cell.angle_gamma   90.00
#
_symmetry.space_group_name_H-M   'P 1'
#
loop_
_entity.id
_entity.type
_entity.pdbx_description
1 polymer ?
#
loop_
_entity_poly.entity_id
_entity_poly.type
_entity_poly.pdbx_seq_one_letter_code
_entity_poly.pdbx_strand_id
1 'polypeptide(L)'
;HVVFSQSNDGSRLLVGAPFARQGDGSCYYYEWNEGTSTWDNILPVPGENGEALGTSVAIMSDDGGTVAFGGSNYGNDQGIIKVYSDFGGLFIQLGSDIVGLENQKIGTTLAGAQGRIAFGTETGSFHVYDFIGGSWTEVAGGPSLGEPVVSIALSEDGSTVVVGLGSQESVVYELA
;
A
#
# COMPACT_ATOMS: atom_id res chain seq x y z
N HIS A 1 6.26 -11.72 -10.43
CA HIS A 1 5.14 -10.86 -10.01
C HIS A 1 5.68 -9.45 -9.89
N VAL A 2 5.05 -8.47 -10.54
CA VAL A 2 5.36 -7.04 -10.45
C VAL A 2 4.01 -6.35 -10.34
N VAL A 3 3.91 -5.39 -9.43
CA VAL A 3 2.71 -4.56 -9.24
C VAL A 3 3.06 -3.12 -9.52
N PHE A 4 2.10 -2.34 -9.99
CA PHE A 4 2.29 -0.92 -10.23
C PHE A 4 1.04 -0.10 -9.89
N SER A 5 1.24 1.19 -9.66
CA SER A 5 0.19 2.20 -9.50
C SER A 5 0.65 3.48 -10.20
N GLN A 6 -0.25 4.23 -10.82
CA GLN A 6 0.05 5.42 -11.61
C GLN A 6 -0.76 6.61 -11.11
N SER A 7 -0.17 7.81 -11.14
CA SER A 7 -0.91 9.06 -10.87
C SER A 7 -1.93 9.35 -11.98
N ASN A 8 -2.96 10.14 -11.66
CA ASN A 8 -4.05 10.46 -12.59
C ASN A 8 -3.58 11.20 -13.86
N ASP A 9 -2.56 12.03 -13.73
CA ASP A 9 -1.93 12.76 -14.83
C ASP A 9 -0.90 11.93 -15.61
N GLY A 10 -0.62 10.71 -15.14
CA GLY A 10 0.34 9.78 -15.73
C GLY A 10 1.80 10.17 -15.53
N SER A 11 2.12 11.22 -14.77
CA SER A 11 3.48 11.75 -14.58
C SER A 11 4.30 10.98 -13.54
N ARG A 12 3.67 10.13 -12.73
CA ARG A 12 4.31 9.35 -11.67
C ARG A 12 3.90 7.89 -11.69
N LEU A 13 4.86 7.00 -11.44
CA LEU A 13 4.68 5.54 -11.50
C LEU A 13 5.34 4.85 -10.31
N LEU A 14 4.55 4.14 -9.51
CA LEU A 14 4.98 3.32 -8.39
C LEU A 14 5.12 1.86 -8.84
N VAL A 15 6.21 1.18 -8.48
CA VAL A 15 6.49 -0.20 -8.89
C VAL A 15 6.98 -1.04 -7.72
N GLY A 16 6.41 -2.23 -7.54
CA GLY A 16 6.84 -3.22 -6.54
C GLY A 16 7.49 -4.46 -7.17
N ALA A 17 8.56 -4.94 -6.56
CA ALA A 17 9.35 -6.09 -6.97
C ALA A 17 9.63 -7.03 -5.76
N PRO A 18 8.64 -7.83 -5.31
CA PRO A 18 8.69 -8.56 -4.05
C PRO A 18 9.75 -9.67 -3.99
N PHE A 19 10.19 -10.17 -5.14
CA PHE A 19 11.24 -11.21 -5.23
C PHE A 19 12.64 -10.64 -5.48
N ALA A 20 12.77 -9.31 -5.54
CA ALA A 20 14.08 -8.68 -5.60
C ALA A 20 14.88 -9.01 -4.32
N ARG A 21 16.20 -8.90 -4.42
CA ARG A 21 17.10 -9.03 -3.26
C ARG A 21 16.87 -10.33 -2.47
N GLN A 22 16.76 -11.46 -3.18
CA GLN A 22 16.58 -12.79 -2.58
C GLN A 22 15.30 -12.93 -1.74
N GLY A 23 14.26 -12.13 -2.02
CA GLY A 23 12.96 -12.21 -1.34
C GLY A 23 12.73 -11.13 -0.29
N ASP A 24 13.72 -10.28 0.00
CA ASP A 24 13.48 -9.08 0.80
C ASP A 24 12.47 -8.13 0.12
N GLY A 25 12.50 -8.09 -1.22
CA GLY A 25 11.68 -7.21 -2.03
C GLY A 25 12.29 -5.82 -2.23
N SER A 26 11.68 -5.03 -3.12
CA SER A 26 12.08 -3.66 -3.43
C SER A 26 10.93 -2.91 -4.06
N CYS A 27 10.84 -1.61 -3.79
CA CYS A 27 9.90 -0.69 -4.40
C CYS A 27 10.63 0.49 -5.04
N TYR A 28 9.99 1.06 -6.06
CA TYR A 28 10.53 2.19 -6.80
C TYR A 28 9.42 3.18 -7.08
N TYR A 29 9.70 4.47 -6.91
CA TYR A 29 8.84 5.55 -7.37
C TYR A 29 9.54 6.33 -8.46
N TYR A 30 8.88 6.47 -9.60
CA TYR A 30 9.38 7.19 -10.76
C TYR A 30 8.57 8.44 -11.04
N GLU A 31 9.25 9.50 -11.48
CA GLU A 31 8.65 10.73 -11.99
C GLU A 31 9.14 10.99 -13.42
N TRP A 32 8.23 11.42 -14.29
CA TRP A 32 8.53 11.76 -15.67
C TRP A 32 9.26 13.10 -15.75
N ASN A 33 10.49 13.07 -16.28
CA ASN A 33 11.28 14.26 -16.52
C ASN A 33 11.10 14.72 -17.97
N GLU A 34 10.31 15.80 -18.15
CA GLU A 34 10.05 16.37 -19.48
C GLU A 34 11.33 16.88 -20.16
N GLY A 35 12.29 17.39 -19.39
CA GLY A 35 13.53 17.97 -19.91
C GLY A 35 14.45 16.94 -20.56
N THR A 36 14.46 15.71 -20.05
CA THR A 36 15.27 14.60 -20.57
C THR A 36 14.45 13.55 -21.32
N SER A 37 13.12 13.61 -21.25
CA SER A 37 12.22 12.57 -21.75
C SER A 37 12.55 11.19 -21.16
N THR A 38 12.85 11.15 -19.87
CA THR A 38 13.16 9.92 -19.11
C THR A 38 12.34 9.82 -17.84
N TRP A 39 12.25 8.60 -17.30
CA TRP A 39 11.73 8.37 -15.96
C TRP A 39 12.86 8.40 -14.95
N ASP A 40 12.78 9.31 -13.99
CA ASP A 40 13.76 9.45 -12.91
C ASP A 40 13.26 8.67 -11.68
N ASN A 41 14.10 7.80 -11.12
CA ASN A 41 13.79 7.10 -9.89
C ASN A 41 14.00 8.04 -8.69
N ILE A 42 12.91 8.55 -8.14
CA ILE A 42 12.90 9.54 -7.06
C ILE A 42 12.83 8.91 -5.67
N LEU A 43 12.43 7.63 -5.56
CA LEU A 43 12.39 6.91 -4.29
C LEU A 43 12.62 5.40 -4.48
N PRO A 44 13.85 4.91 -4.30
CA PRO A 44 14.13 3.49 -4.16
C PRO A 44 13.98 3.05 -2.70
N VAL A 45 13.08 2.10 -2.42
CA VAL A 45 12.90 1.52 -1.07
C VAL A 45 13.24 0.04 -1.10
N PRO A 46 14.36 -0.40 -0.51
CA PRO A 46 14.63 -1.82 -0.35
C PRO A 46 13.75 -2.39 0.77
N GLY A 47 13.25 -3.61 0.58
CA GLY A 47 12.78 -4.41 1.71
C GLY A 47 13.95 -5.00 2.48
N GLU A 48 13.65 -5.57 3.65
CA GLU A 48 14.63 -6.20 4.52
C GLU A 48 14.11 -7.53 5.08
N ASN A 49 15.02 -8.43 5.48
CA ASN A 49 14.69 -9.64 6.25
C ASN A 49 13.56 -10.51 5.66
N GLY A 50 13.48 -10.65 4.34
CA GLY A 50 12.47 -11.44 3.66
C GLY A 50 11.06 -10.86 3.67
N GLU A 51 10.90 -9.55 3.93
CA GLU A 51 9.63 -8.81 3.95
C GLU A 51 8.74 -9.04 2.72
N ALA A 52 9.35 -9.38 1.58
CA ALA A 52 8.73 -9.35 0.26
C ALA A 52 8.12 -7.96 -0.04
N LEU A 53 8.83 -6.89 0.34
CA LEU A 53 8.35 -5.53 0.12
C LEU A 53 8.08 -5.27 -1.37
N GLY A 54 6.95 -4.64 -1.66
CA GLY A 54 6.46 -4.46 -3.03
C GLY A 54 5.54 -5.58 -3.50
N THR A 55 5.02 -6.40 -2.60
CA THR A 55 3.89 -7.31 -2.89
C THR A 55 2.67 -6.50 -3.35
N SER A 56 2.44 -5.34 -2.73
CA SER A 56 1.44 -4.36 -3.15
C SER A 56 2.00 -2.95 -3.03
N VAL A 57 1.45 -2.02 -3.83
CA VAL A 57 1.84 -0.61 -3.85
C VAL A 57 0.61 0.26 -4.07
N ALA A 58 0.56 1.46 -3.49
CA ALA A 58 -0.55 2.39 -3.68
C ALA A 58 -0.07 3.85 -3.66
N ILE A 59 -0.57 4.65 -4.60
CA ILE A 59 -0.55 6.11 -4.49
C ILE A 59 -1.76 6.52 -3.64
N MET A 60 -1.54 7.34 -2.61
CA MET A 60 -2.55 7.66 -1.59
C MET A 60 -3.11 9.08 -1.69
N SER A 61 -2.48 9.95 -2.47
CA SER A 61 -2.92 11.34 -2.67
C SER A 61 -2.93 11.70 -4.15
N ASP A 62 -3.84 12.60 -4.53
CA ASP A 62 -4.05 12.98 -5.94
C ASP A 62 -2.81 13.59 -6.60
N ASP A 63 -1.98 14.26 -5.81
CA ASP A 63 -0.71 14.85 -6.22
C ASP A 63 0.44 13.82 -6.29
N GLY A 64 0.21 12.56 -5.88
CA GLY A 64 1.25 11.54 -5.75
C GLY A 64 2.26 11.80 -4.62
N GLY A 65 2.04 12.82 -3.79
CA GLY A 65 2.93 13.19 -2.70
C GLY A 65 2.97 12.16 -1.57
N THR A 66 2.00 11.25 -1.47
CA THR A 66 1.98 10.19 -0.44
C THR A 66 1.78 8.82 -1.07
N VAL A 67 2.62 7.86 -0.71
CA VAL A 67 2.65 6.51 -1.30
C VAL A 67 2.86 5.43 -0.23
N ALA A 68 2.31 4.24 -0.45
CA ALA A 68 2.46 3.08 0.43
C ALA A 68 3.05 1.86 -0.28
N PHE A 69 3.79 1.06 0.48
CA PHE A 69 4.42 -0.18 0.06
C PHE A 69 4.07 -1.30 1.04
N GLY A 70 3.56 -2.42 0.53
CA GLY A 70 3.21 -3.60 1.33
C GLY A 70 4.23 -4.73 1.16
N GLY A 71 4.55 -5.41 2.25
CA GLY A 71 5.33 -6.65 2.29
C GLY A 71 4.61 -7.68 3.14
N SER A 72 4.19 -8.79 2.55
CA SER A 72 3.31 -9.78 3.20
C SER A 72 4.04 -10.75 4.14
N ASN A 73 5.36 -10.82 4.05
CA ASN A 73 6.16 -11.88 4.67
C ASN A 73 6.97 -11.40 5.88
N TYR A 74 6.72 -10.18 6.36
CA TYR A 74 7.37 -9.65 7.56
C TYR A 74 7.02 -10.47 8.81
N GLY A 75 8.03 -10.78 9.62
CA GLY A 75 7.87 -11.49 10.89
C GLY A 75 7.30 -12.90 10.71
N ASN A 76 6.41 -13.31 11.61
CA ASN A 76 5.66 -14.57 11.48
C ASN A 76 4.42 -14.35 10.61
N ASP A 77 4.62 -14.00 9.34
CA ASP A 77 3.53 -13.69 8.41
C ASP A 77 2.58 -12.59 8.94
N GLN A 78 3.13 -11.65 9.71
CA GLN A 78 2.38 -10.49 10.19
C GLN A 78 2.03 -9.57 9.02
N GLY A 79 3.00 -9.42 8.12
CA GLY A 79 2.97 -8.41 7.08
C GLY A 79 3.31 -7.01 7.61
N ILE A 80 3.70 -6.14 6.68
CA ILE A 80 4.15 -4.79 6.95
C ILE A 80 3.68 -3.83 5.86
N ILE A 81 3.35 -2.60 6.24
CA ILE A 81 3.07 -1.50 5.33
C ILE A 81 3.95 -0.32 5.74
N LYS A 82 4.69 0.22 4.76
CA LYS A 82 5.54 1.40 4.91
C LYS A 82 4.97 2.53 4.07
N VAL A 83 4.76 3.70 4.66
CA VAL A 83 4.20 4.87 3.98
C VAL A 83 5.25 5.97 3.89
N TYR A 84 5.36 6.62 2.74
CA TYR A 84 6.29 7.70 2.48
C TYR A 84 5.53 8.92 1.97
N SER A 85 6.00 10.11 2.34
CA SER A 85 5.43 11.37 1.89
C SER A 85 6.52 12.34 1.44
N ASP A 86 6.23 13.14 0.43
CA ASP A 86 7.11 14.17 -0.07
C ASP A 86 7.21 15.35 0.90
N PHE A 87 8.43 15.71 1.27
CA PHE A 87 8.75 16.88 2.07
C PHE A 87 9.70 17.79 1.30
N GLY A 88 9.17 18.48 0.29
CA GLY A 88 9.90 19.46 -0.49
C GLY A 88 10.84 18.86 -1.54
N GLY A 89 10.40 17.80 -2.22
CA GLY A 89 11.17 17.06 -3.23
C GLY A 89 11.98 15.89 -2.66
N LEU A 90 11.85 15.61 -1.35
CA LEU A 90 12.48 14.46 -0.70
C LEU A 90 11.40 13.63 -0.02
N PHE A 91 11.27 12.38 -0.46
CA PHE A 91 10.39 11.42 0.20
C PHE A 91 11.00 10.93 1.51
N ILE A 92 10.23 11.09 2.58
CA ILE A 92 10.56 10.60 3.92
C ILE A 92 9.47 9.66 4.41
N GLN A 93 9.83 8.72 5.27
CA GLN A 93 8.83 7.82 5.84
C GLN A 93 7.86 8.60 6.73
N LEU A 94 6.56 8.41 6.50
CA LEU A 94 5.48 9.04 7.24
C LEU A 94 5.02 8.12 8.37
N GLY A 95 5.45 8.42 9.59
CA GLY A 95 5.13 7.62 10.78
C GLY A 95 5.94 6.32 10.88
N SER A 96 5.61 5.51 11.89
CA SER A 96 6.16 4.17 12.04
C SER A 96 5.53 3.17 11.06
N ASP A 97 6.22 2.06 10.84
CA ASP A 97 5.69 0.92 10.08
C ASP A 97 4.34 0.46 10.67
N ILE A 98 3.37 0.17 9.80
CA ILE A 98 2.14 -0.51 10.18
C ILE A 98 2.43 -2.01 10.10
N VAL A 99 2.34 -2.71 11.22
CA VAL A 99 2.66 -4.14 11.34
C VAL A 99 1.42 -4.90 11.78
N GLY A 100 1.11 -5.99 11.08
CA GLY A 100 -0.04 -6.84 11.40
C GLY A 100 0.18 -7.72 12.64
N LEU A 101 -0.85 -8.45 13.02
CA LEU A 101 -0.76 -9.56 13.96
C LEU A 101 -0.27 -10.83 13.24
N GLU A 102 0.21 -11.80 14.01
CA GLU A 102 0.74 -13.07 13.47
C GLU A 102 -0.24 -13.74 12.49
N ASN A 103 0.28 -14.17 11.34
CA ASN A 103 -0.47 -14.74 10.22
C ASN A 103 -1.52 -13.83 9.53
N GLN A 104 -1.60 -12.52 9.84
CA GLN A 104 -2.55 -11.64 9.15
C GLN A 104 -2.14 -11.30 7.71
N LYS A 105 -0.84 -11.37 7.39
CA LYS A 105 -0.27 -11.05 6.08
C LYS A 105 -0.77 -9.72 5.50
N ILE A 106 -0.81 -8.67 6.32
CA ILE A 106 -1.13 -7.33 5.81
C ILE A 106 -0.10 -6.89 4.76
N GLY A 107 -0.44 -5.93 3.91
CA GLY A 107 0.43 -5.55 2.80
C GLY A 107 0.39 -6.52 1.60
N THR A 108 -0.48 -7.54 1.64
CA THR A 108 -0.83 -8.34 0.46
C THR A 108 -1.69 -7.53 -0.53
N THR A 109 -2.59 -6.70 -0.02
CA THR A 109 -3.44 -5.78 -0.78
C THR A 109 -3.39 -4.38 -0.19
N LEU A 110 -3.37 -3.36 -1.05
CA LEU A 110 -3.38 -1.95 -0.64
C LEU A 110 -4.25 -1.14 -1.61
N ALA A 111 -4.98 -0.17 -1.07
CA ALA A 111 -5.61 0.91 -1.82
C ALA A 111 -5.43 2.21 -1.03
N GLY A 112 -5.16 3.31 -1.72
CA GLY A 112 -4.98 4.63 -1.12
C GLY A 112 -5.90 5.67 -1.74
N ALA A 113 -6.37 6.62 -0.94
CA ALA A 113 -7.12 7.80 -1.38
C ALA A 113 -7.10 8.84 -0.26
N GLN A 114 -7.01 10.14 -0.56
CA GLN A 114 -7.06 11.22 0.43
C GLN A 114 -6.11 11.07 1.64
N GLY A 115 -4.92 10.51 1.42
CA GLY A 115 -3.94 10.26 2.48
C GLY A 115 -4.28 9.09 3.42
N ARG A 116 -5.38 8.38 3.15
CA ARG A 116 -5.82 7.16 3.84
C ARG A 116 -5.33 5.93 3.12
N ILE A 117 -5.11 4.85 3.88
CA ILE A 117 -4.73 3.54 3.35
C ILE A 117 -5.74 2.49 3.80
N ALA A 118 -6.23 1.69 2.85
CA ALA A 118 -7.02 0.49 3.10
C ALA A 118 -6.22 -0.75 2.73
N PHE A 119 -6.34 -1.81 3.53
CA PHE A 119 -5.66 -3.09 3.30
C PHE A 119 -6.49 -4.26 3.81
N GLY A 120 -6.34 -5.41 3.14
CA GLY A 120 -6.96 -6.66 3.53
C GLY A 120 -6.05 -7.58 4.35
N THR A 121 -6.64 -8.62 4.91
CA THR A 121 -5.94 -9.66 5.67
C THR A 121 -6.18 -11.06 5.10
N GLU A 122 -5.34 -12.01 5.51
CA GLU A 122 -5.47 -13.44 5.17
C GLU A 122 -6.76 -14.08 5.72
N THR A 123 -7.37 -13.48 6.76
CA THR A 123 -8.62 -13.99 7.35
C THR A 123 -9.88 -13.34 6.78
N GLY A 124 -9.74 -12.42 5.82
CA GLY A 124 -10.87 -11.80 5.12
C GLY A 124 -11.40 -10.52 5.73
N SER A 125 -10.74 -9.98 6.76
CA SER A 125 -11.03 -8.62 7.23
C SER A 125 -10.34 -7.59 6.35
N PHE A 126 -10.86 -6.37 6.36
CA PHE A 126 -10.16 -5.19 5.85
C PHE A 126 -10.05 -4.15 6.95
N HIS A 127 -9.09 -3.27 6.79
CA HIS A 127 -8.79 -2.19 7.72
C HIS A 127 -8.49 -0.92 6.93
N VAL A 128 -8.83 0.23 7.53
CA VAL A 128 -8.66 1.56 6.94
C VAL A 128 -8.02 2.46 7.98
N TYR A 129 -6.88 3.05 7.63
CA TYR A 129 -6.03 3.80 8.54
C TYR A 129 -5.84 5.24 8.04
N ASP A 130 -5.94 6.19 8.96
CA ASP A 130 -5.60 7.61 8.76
C ASP A 130 -4.36 7.99 9.58
N PHE A 131 -3.60 8.97 9.08
CA PHE A 131 -2.46 9.52 9.81
C PHE A 131 -2.90 10.66 10.74
N ILE A 132 -3.14 10.34 12.02
CA ILE A 132 -3.70 11.27 13.00
C ILE A 132 -2.70 11.47 14.14
N GLY A 133 -2.37 12.73 14.43
CA GLY A 133 -1.52 13.09 15.57
C GLY A 133 -0.08 12.55 15.50
N GLY A 134 0.43 12.26 14.30
CA GLY A 134 1.78 11.70 14.10
C GLY A 134 1.84 10.17 14.08
N SER A 135 0.70 9.48 14.10
CA SER A 135 0.61 8.02 14.06
C SER A 135 -0.50 7.52 13.14
N TRP A 136 -0.27 6.37 12.51
CA TRP A 136 -1.32 5.66 11.78
C TRP A 136 -2.34 5.06 12.75
N THR A 137 -3.60 5.42 12.57
CA THR A 137 -4.71 5.02 13.45
C THR A 137 -5.81 4.38 12.62
N GLU A 138 -6.31 3.23 13.06
CA GLU A 138 -7.46 2.58 12.44
C GLU A 138 -8.71 3.44 12.64
N VAL A 139 -9.38 3.78 11.53
CA VAL A 139 -10.60 4.59 11.50
C VAL A 139 -11.81 3.79 11.04
N ALA A 140 -11.61 2.68 10.33
CA ALA A 140 -12.66 1.75 9.96
C ALA A 140 -12.10 0.34 9.68
N GLY A 141 -12.99 -0.66 9.70
CA GLY A 141 -12.65 -2.04 9.37
C GLY A 141 -13.88 -2.91 9.17
N GLY A 142 -13.69 -4.05 8.54
CA GLY A 142 -14.73 -5.05 8.26
C GLY A 142 -14.56 -6.33 9.07
N PRO A 143 -15.62 -7.13 9.22
CA PRO A 143 -15.53 -8.44 9.86
C PRO A 143 -14.63 -9.39 9.07
N SER A 144 -14.09 -10.40 9.75
CA SER A 144 -13.44 -11.53 9.09
C SER A 144 -14.48 -12.36 8.33
N LEU A 145 -14.22 -12.62 7.06
CA LEU A 145 -15.10 -13.40 6.17
C LEU A 145 -14.61 -14.83 5.97
N GLY A 146 -13.52 -15.22 6.66
CA GLY A 146 -13.02 -16.59 6.71
C GLY A 146 -12.19 -17.01 5.50
N GLU A 147 -11.87 -16.07 4.61
CA GLU A 147 -11.04 -16.31 3.44
C GLU A 147 -10.21 -15.06 3.07
N PRO A 148 -9.05 -15.19 2.41
CA PRO A 148 -8.17 -14.06 2.16
C PRO A 148 -8.81 -12.95 1.33
N VAL A 149 -8.51 -11.70 1.68
CA VAL A 149 -8.76 -10.55 0.81
C VAL A 149 -7.73 -10.56 -0.32
N VAL A 150 -8.20 -10.77 -1.55
CA VAL A 150 -7.35 -10.85 -2.75
C VAL A 150 -7.27 -9.56 -3.54
N SER A 151 -8.22 -8.64 -3.34
CA SER A 151 -8.18 -7.29 -3.92
C SER A 151 -8.92 -6.30 -3.03
N ILE A 152 -8.49 -5.04 -3.07
CA ILE A 152 -9.14 -3.94 -2.36
C ILE A 152 -9.08 -2.68 -3.21
N ALA A 153 -10.12 -1.84 -3.12
CA ALA A 153 -10.17 -0.52 -3.74
C ALA A 153 -10.83 0.48 -2.79
N LEU A 154 -10.38 1.74 -2.87
CA LEU A 154 -10.99 2.89 -2.23
C LEU A 154 -11.60 3.78 -3.31
N SER A 155 -12.74 4.43 -3.01
CA SER A 155 -13.22 5.56 -3.79
C SER A 155 -12.25 6.74 -3.69
N GLU A 156 -12.24 7.62 -4.70
CA GLU A 156 -11.36 8.80 -4.77
C GLU A 156 -11.55 9.75 -3.58
N ASP A 157 -12.78 9.87 -3.07
CA ASP A 157 -13.09 10.64 -1.87
C ASP A 157 -12.78 9.90 -0.56
N GLY A 158 -12.34 8.64 -0.64
CA GLY A 158 -11.98 7.80 0.50
C GLY A 158 -13.16 7.38 1.38
N SER A 159 -14.41 7.54 0.93
CA SER A 159 -15.62 7.19 1.71
C SER A 159 -16.11 5.77 1.49
N THR A 160 -15.67 5.07 0.45
CA THR A 160 -16.18 3.73 0.11
C THR A 160 -15.02 2.76 -0.11
N VAL A 161 -15.11 1.57 0.49
CA VAL A 161 -14.19 0.46 0.28
C VAL A 161 -14.89 -0.67 -0.45
N VAL A 162 -14.22 -1.25 -1.45
CA VAL A 162 -14.61 -2.52 -2.08
C VAL A 162 -13.56 -3.57 -1.76
N VAL A 163 -13.99 -4.72 -1.27
CA VAL A 163 -13.14 -5.86 -0.92
C VAL A 163 -13.50 -7.04 -1.81
N GLY A 164 -12.51 -7.64 -2.48
CA GLY A 164 -12.66 -8.89 -3.23
C GLY A 164 -12.07 -10.07 -2.46
N LEU A 165 -12.80 -11.19 -2.45
CA LEU A 165 -12.42 -12.41 -1.75
C LEU A 165 -12.07 -13.55 -2.71
N GLY A 166 -11.35 -14.55 -2.20
CA GLY A 166 -10.90 -15.71 -2.99
C GLY A 166 -12.04 -16.53 -3.64
N SER A 167 -13.24 -16.53 -3.08
CA SER A 167 -14.39 -17.33 -3.53
C SER A 167 -15.26 -16.73 -4.65
N GLN A 168 -14.86 -15.60 -5.25
CA GLN A 168 -15.59 -14.82 -6.29
C GLN A 168 -16.62 -13.79 -5.78
N GLU A 169 -16.71 -13.54 -4.48
CA GLU A 169 -17.57 -12.48 -3.94
C GLU A 169 -16.81 -11.15 -3.73
N SER A 170 -17.51 -10.02 -3.95
CA SER A 170 -17.04 -8.69 -3.58
C SER A 170 -18.02 -8.02 -2.63
N VAL A 171 -17.51 -7.37 -1.59
CA VAL A 171 -18.33 -6.67 -0.60
C VAL A 171 -17.97 -5.18 -0.61
N VAL A 172 -19.00 -4.34 -0.56
CA VAL A 172 -18.88 -2.88 -0.54
C VAL A 172 -19.24 -2.36 0.85
N TYR A 173 -18.41 -1.47 1.38
CA TYR A 173 -18.58 -0.84 2.69
C TYR A 173 -18.52 0.67 2.54
N GLU A 174 -19.52 1.36 3.10
CA GLU A 174 -19.46 2.82 3.28
C GLU A 174 -18.77 3.12 4.61
N LEU A 175 -17.81 4.05 4.57
CA LEU A 175 -17.06 4.53 5.71
C LEU A 175 -17.76 5.78 6.26
N ALA A 176 -18.00 5.78 7.57
CA ALA A 176 -18.67 6.88 8.27
C ALA A 176 -17.74 8.06 8.53
#